data_AF-A0AA47IPY1-F1
#
_entry.id   AF-A0AA47IPY1-F1
#
_cell.length_a   1.000
_cell.length_b   1.000
_cell.length_c   1.000
_cell.angle_alpha   90.00
_cell.angle_beta   90.00
_cell.angle_gamma   90.00
#
_symmetry.space_group_name_H-M   'P 1'
#
loop_
_entity.id
_entity.type
_entity.pdbx_description
1 polymer ?
#
loop_
_entity_poly.entity_id
_entity_poly.type
_entity_poly.pdbx_seq_one_letter_code
_entity_poly.pdbx_strand_id
1 'polypeptide(L)'
;MSPTPSSSSPTTPEPLLDNAGAAGGTVSPEPTGNGPAVNPETGIAPAGQPLTRLGGSTEYLENHESSSEPTEEAGSGATGRRVLRRRALNHEEYHALVQDRMRDLDALETAGGARLAPGDGLVVALDVDGTILDMDGRVSERVMASIARLRAHEVPVVISTGRGIAAAMPVVRHLGLSTGWMVCANGALTLRLDPDVPGGYEVVDSRTFDPRTAIETLHAAVPDGIFAVEDPGNGFKVSRLFPDGELIEDQQVVTMTELVSQPVTRVVLRAPGMSVERFSEIVADSGLHSVEYAIGWTAWLDVAPEGVTKASALEVLLARLGADPARALAVGDGSNDVEMIEWAGAGVVMGSAPQWVRDRGDILTEPVWRDGCAAVLDALIERVRHP
;
A
#
# COMPACT_ATOMS: atom_id res chain seq x y z
N MET A 1 -23.74 -65.58 3.09
CA MET A 1 -23.19 -66.06 4.38
C MET A 1 -21.72 -65.70 4.42
N SER A 2 -21.22 -65.22 5.55
CA SER A 2 -19.79 -64.97 5.83
C SER A 2 -19.04 -66.31 6.04
N PRO A 3 -17.68 -66.40 6.11
CA PRO A 3 -16.83 -65.57 6.99
C PRO A 3 -15.42 -65.14 6.47
N THR A 4 -14.79 -64.24 7.24
CA THR A 4 -13.34 -63.94 7.34
C THR A 4 -12.61 -65.00 8.23
N PRO A 5 -11.28 -64.97 8.54
CA PRO A 5 -10.20 -63.97 8.38
C PRO A 5 -8.94 -64.56 7.65
N SER A 6 -7.64 -64.23 7.84
CA SER A 6 -6.87 -63.35 8.76
C SER A 6 -5.45 -62.99 8.25
N SER A 7 -4.98 -61.78 8.59
CA SER A 7 -3.61 -61.30 8.87
C SER A 7 -2.34 -62.06 8.41
N SER A 8 -1.38 -61.33 7.81
CA SER A 8 -0.02 -61.11 8.37
C SER A 8 0.81 -60.09 7.58
N SER A 9 1.64 -59.30 8.28
CA SER A 9 2.79 -58.54 7.73
C SER A 9 4.09 -59.25 8.18
N PRO A 10 5.27 -59.02 7.56
CA PRO A 10 6.15 -57.96 8.11
C PRO A 10 7.18 -57.31 7.15
N THR A 11 7.84 -56.24 7.67
CA THR A 11 9.22 -55.76 7.40
C THR A 11 9.71 -55.40 5.99
N THR A 12 10.01 -54.12 5.81
CA THR A 12 11.02 -53.56 4.89
C THR A 12 12.45 -53.72 5.42
N PRO A 13 13.48 -53.85 4.55
CA PRO A 13 14.89 -53.66 4.90
C PRO A 13 15.41 -52.25 4.51
N GLU A 14 16.36 -51.73 5.27
CA GLU A 14 17.14 -50.52 4.93
C GLU A 14 18.35 -50.84 4.02
N PRO A 15 18.78 -49.91 3.15
CA PRO A 15 20.08 -49.98 2.48
C PRO A 15 21.14 -49.13 3.21
N LEU A 16 22.11 -49.84 3.79
CA LEU A 16 23.53 -49.50 3.99
C LEU A 16 24.00 -48.06 3.67
N LEU A 17 24.62 -47.43 4.68
CA LEU A 17 25.63 -46.39 4.48
C LEU A 17 26.90 -47.00 3.85
N ASP A 18 27.44 -46.36 2.81
CA ASP A 18 28.85 -46.49 2.41
C ASP A 18 29.37 -45.12 1.95
N ASN A 19 30.66 -44.83 2.16
CA ASN A 19 31.17 -43.46 2.21
C ASN A 19 32.52 -43.29 1.49
N ALA A 20 32.47 -42.81 0.25
CA ALA A 20 33.63 -42.47 -0.56
C ALA A 20 33.34 -41.22 -1.42
N GLY A 21 33.99 -40.09 -1.11
CA GLY A 21 33.76 -38.82 -1.80
C GLY A 21 34.91 -38.39 -2.70
N ALA A 22 34.60 -37.60 -3.74
CA ALA A 22 35.57 -36.76 -4.44
C ALA A 22 34.88 -35.58 -5.17
N ALA A 23 35.45 -34.38 -4.98
CA ALA A 23 35.46 -33.21 -5.88
C ALA A 23 34.16 -32.63 -6.48
N GLY A 24 33.97 -31.33 -6.23
CA GLY A 24 33.65 -30.38 -7.30
C GLY A 24 32.18 -29.96 -7.47
N GLY A 25 31.73 -28.97 -6.71
CA GLY A 25 30.46 -28.29 -6.96
C GLY A 25 29.85 -27.65 -5.72
N THR A 26 30.27 -26.44 -5.37
CA THR A 26 29.53 -25.60 -4.42
C THR A 26 28.28 -25.07 -5.13
N VAL A 27 27.19 -25.84 -5.04
CA VAL A 27 25.85 -25.31 -5.36
C VAL A 27 25.53 -24.27 -4.30
N SER A 28 25.62 -22.99 -4.67
CA SER A 28 25.07 -21.91 -3.85
C SER A 28 23.58 -22.19 -3.64
N PRO A 29 23.04 -22.14 -2.41
CA PRO A 29 21.61 -22.21 -2.23
C PRO A 29 20.97 -21.03 -2.96
N GLU A 30 19.88 -21.29 -3.68
CA GLU A 30 19.06 -20.21 -4.22
C GLU A 30 18.59 -19.33 -3.05
N PRO A 31 18.61 -17.99 -3.19
CA PRO A 31 18.14 -17.10 -2.13
C PRO A 31 16.64 -17.33 -1.96
N THR A 32 16.26 -18.04 -0.90
CA THR A 32 14.86 -18.30 -0.54
C THR A 32 14.08 -17.00 -0.53
N GLY A 33 13.13 -16.87 -1.44
CA GLY A 33 12.46 -15.60 -1.75
C GLY A 33 11.66 -15.07 -0.58
N ASN A 34 12.21 -14.07 0.11
CA ASN A 34 11.53 -13.08 0.95
C ASN A 34 12.58 -12.01 1.32
N GLY A 35 12.65 -10.93 0.54
CA GLY A 35 13.35 -9.72 0.99
C GLY A 35 12.63 -9.09 2.19
N PRO A 36 13.28 -8.20 2.96
CA PRO A 36 12.59 -7.41 3.99
C PRO A 36 11.36 -6.71 3.42
N ALA A 37 10.31 -6.61 4.24
CA ALA A 37 8.97 -6.16 3.86
C ALA A 37 8.83 -4.66 3.51
N VAL A 38 9.95 -3.94 3.46
CA VAL A 38 10.09 -2.52 3.08
C VAL A 38 11.36 -2.35 2.26
N ASN A 39 11.38 -1.34 1.39
CA ASN A 39 12.64 -0.78 0.92
C ASN A 39 13.30 -0.01 2.09
N PRO A 40 14.53 -0.35 2.54
CA PRO A 40 15.14 0.27 3.71
C PRO A 40 15.66 1.71 3.47
N GLU A 41 15.75 2.17 2.22
CA GLU A 41 16.12 3.56 1.90
C GLU A 41 14.92 4.51 1.93
N THR A 42 13.72 4.02 1.59
CA THR A 42 12.49 4.84 1.51
C THR A 42 11.48 4.56 2.61
N GLY A 43 11.57 3.41 3.28
CA GLY A 43 10.61 2.95 4.29
C GLY A 43 9.27 2.43 3.75
N ILE A 44 9.05 2.54 2.44
CA ILE A 44 7.76 2.27 1.77
C ILE A 44 7.50 0.76 1.62
N ALA A 45 6.21 0.41 1.69
CA ALA A 45 5.70 -0.93 1.45
C ALA A 45 5.67 -1.32 -0.04
N PRO A 46 5.84 -2.61 -0.38
CA PRO A 46 5.25 -3.13 -1.60
C PRO A 46 3.72 -2.99 -1.54
N ALA A 47 3.11 -2.44 -2.59
CA ALA A 47 1.66 -2.30 -2.66
C ALA A 47 0.98 -3.68 -2.58
N GLY A 48 -0.05 -3.82 -1.75
CA GLY A 48 -0.77 -5.08 -1.62
C GLY A 48 -0.28 -6.02 -0.52
N GLN A 49 0.13 -5.52 0.65
CA GLN A 49 0.33 -6.40 1.80
C GLN A 49 -0.99 -7.14 2.21
N PRO A 50 -0.97 -8.45 2.48
CA PRO A 50 -2.14 -9.17 2.99
C PRO A 50 -2.37 -8.88 4.48
N LEU A 51 -3.64 -8.96 4.93
CA LEU A 51 -4.00 -8.81 6.35
C LEU A 51 -3.45 -9.98 7.20
N THR A 52 -2.46 -9.74 8.07
CA THR A 52 -1.75 -10.84 8.79
C THR A 52 -2.39 -11.28 10.12
N ARG A 53 -3.52 -10.66 10.50
CA ARG A 53 -4.32 -10.80 11.75
C ARG A 53 -3.95 -9.84 12.90
N LEU A 54 -4.94 -9.68 13.79
CA LEU A 54 -4.99 -8.77 14.92
C LEU A 54 -3.98 -9.07 16.04
N GLY A 55 -3.41 -8.01 16.60
CA GLY A 55 -2.99 -7.95 18.02
C GLY A 55 -1.72 -8.71 18.42
N GLY A 56 -0.55 -8.14 18.16
CA GLY A 56 0.72 -8.59 18.77
C GLY A 56 1.90 -7.67 18.43
N SER A 57 2.57 -7.11 19.43
CA SER A 57 3.72 -6.22 19.24
C SER A 57 5.04 -7.00 19.20
N THR A 58 5.75 -6.94 18.07
CA THR A 58 7.11 -7.48 17.89
C THR A 58 8.16 -6.37 17.90
N GLU A 59 9.20 -6.52 18.71
CA GLU A 59 10.37 -5.62 18.65
C GLU A 59 11.37 -6.09 17.58
N TYR A 60 11.95 -5.14 16.85
CA TYR A 60 12.98 -5.40 15.84
C TYR A 60 14.25 -4.59 16.13
N LEU A 61 15.39 -5.14 15.67
CA LEU A 61 16.72 -4.55 15.79
C LEU A 61 17.45 -4.69 14.45
N GLU A 62 17.92 -3.58 13.90
CA GLU A 62 18.75 -3.54 12.69
C GLU A 62 20.23 -3.33 13.05
N ASN A 63 21.10 -3.91 12.22
CA ASN A 63 22.56 -3.75 12.29
C ASN A 63 23.03 -3.09 10.99
N HIS A 64 23.87 -2.07 11.10
CA HIS A 64 24.64 -1.54 9.97
C HIS A 64 26.08 -2.03 10.05
N GLU A 65 26.62 -2.48 8.91
CA GLU A 65 28.06 -2.53 8.69
C GLU A 65 28.52 -1.18 8.13
N SER A 66 29.69 -0.72 8.55
CA SER A 66 30.22 0.63 8.24
C SER A 66 31.37 0.57 7.25
N SER A 67 31.36 1.45 6.25
CA SER A 67 32.56 1.82 5.49
C SER A 67 33.25 3.06 6.09
N SER A 68 34.56 3.11 5.92
CA SER A 68 35.51 4.10 6.46
C SER A 68 35.50 5.43 5.67
N GLU A 69 36.13 6.55 6.04
CA GLU A 69 37.24 6.84 6.98
C GLU A 69 37.29 8.40 7.31
N PRO A 70 38.33 8.98 7.94
CA PRO A 70 38.50 9.17 9.39
C PRO A 70 38.54 10.64 9.88
N THR A 71 38.46 10.85 11.22
CA THR A 71 39.41 11.70 11.98
C THR A 71 39.25 11.50 13.50
N GLU A 72 40.21 12.00 14.29
CA GLU A 72 40.43 11.65 15.71
C GLU A 72 39.73 12.59 16.71
N GLU A 73 39.16 12.05 17.79
CA GLU A 73 39.72 12.17 19.16
C GLU A 73 38.99 11.23 20.15
N ALA A 74 39.64 10.83 21.24
CA ALA A 74 39.18 9.75 22.11
C ALA A 74 38.58 10.24 23.45
N GLY A 75 37.30 9.97 23.69
CA GLY A 75 36.59 10.38 24.92
C GLY A 75 35.50 9.40 25.37
N SER A 76 35.89 8.35 26.10
CA SER A 76 35.03 7.44 26.90
C SER A 76 33.61 7.17 26.36
N GLY A 77 33.51 6.36 25.32
CA GLY A 77 32.23 6.04 24.66
C GLY A 77 31.25 5.23 25.53
N ALA A 78 30.25 5.90 26.09
CA ALA A 78 29.00 5.31 26.55
C ALA A 78 27.85 5.70 25.60
N THR A 79 28.03 5.43 24.31
CA THR A 79 27.10 5.78 23.23
C THR A 79 25.83 4.94 23.31
N GLY A 80 24.85 5.43 24.07
CA GLY A 80 23.51 4.84 24.16
C GLY A 80 22.84 4.79 22.79
N ARG A 81 22.85 3.60 22.15
CA ARG A 81 22.17 3.28 20.88
C ARG A 81 20.69 3.61 21.01
N ARG A 82 20.28 4.81 20.62
CA ARG A 82 18.89 5.30 20.71
C ARG A 82 18.02 4.60 19.67
N VAL A 83 17.62 3.38 19.99
CA VAL A 83 16.61 2.63 19.24
C VAL A 83 15.34 3.48 19.20
N LEU A 84 14.96 3.94 18.00
CA LEU A 84 13.62 4.47 17.74
C LEU A 84 12.64 3.30 17.76
N ARG A 85 12.31 2.82 18.95
CA ARG A 85 11.31 1.75 19.14
C ARG A 85 10.02 2.17 18.44
N ARG A 86 9.47 1.29 17.61
CA ARG A 86 8.10 1.37 17.05
C ARG A 86 7.07 1.18 18.19
N ARG A 87 7.06 2.11 19.15
CA ARG A 87 6.18 2.09 20.32
C ARG A 87 4.94 2.91 20.01
N ALA A 88 3.77 2.31 20.20
CA ALA A 88 2.51 3.05 20.24
C ALA A 88 2.55 4.20 21.25
N LEU A 89 1.74 5.22 21.00
CA LEU A 89 1.56 6.34 21.91
C LEU A 89 0.82 5.89 23.17
N ASN A 90 1.22 6.44 24.31
CA ASN A 90 0.40 6.38 25.52
C ASN A 90 -0.80 7.34 25.40
N HIS A 91 -1.73 7.30 26.35
CA HIS A 91 -2.95 8.11 26.29
C HIS A 91 -2.70 9.63 26.28
N GLU A 92 -1.75 10.11 27.08
CA GLU A 92 -1.38 11.53 27.15
C GLU A 92 -0.66 12.00 25.89
N GLU A 93 0.27 11.19 25.37
CA GLU A 93 0.97 11.44 24.10
C GLU A 93 0.01 11.47 22.91
N TYR A 94 -0.97 10.56 22.85
CA TYR A 94 -1.98 10.56 21.80
C TYR A 94 -2.93 11.75 21.93
N HIS A 95 -3.36 12.10 23.15
CA HIS A 95 -4.20 13.28 23.36
C HIS A 95 -3.46 14.57 22.97
N ALA A 96 -2.17 14.69 23.29
CA ALA A 96 -1.35 15.80 22.83
C ALA A 96 -1.30 15.85 21.29
N LEU A 97 -1.07 14.71 20.62
CA LEU A 97 -1.07 14.63 19.15
C LEU A 97 -2.40 15.06 18.53
N VAL A 98 -3.56 14.64 19.09
CA VAL A 98 -4.89 15.10 18.64
C VAL A 98 -5.01 16.61 18.78
N GLN A 99 -4.62 17.18 19.92
CA GLN A 99 -4.65 18.63 20.15
C GLN A 99 -3.68 19.39 19.24
N ASP A 100 -2.57 18.77 18.81
CA ASP A 100 -1.65 19.34 17.83
C ASP A 100 -2.30 19.38 16.44
N ARG A 101 -2.88 18.26 15.99
CA ARG A 101 -3.63 18.18 14.71
C ARG A 101 -4.85 19.11 14.67
N MET A 102 -5.52 19.36 15.79
CA MET A 102 -6.58 20.38 15.87
C MET A 102 -6.04 21.78 15.55
N ARG A 103 -4.90 22.17 16.14
CA ARG A 103 -4.30 23.50 15.93
C ARG A 103 -3.77 23.69 14.50
N ASP A 104 -3.33 22.62 13.85
CA ASP A 104 -2.94 22.67 12.44
C ASP A 104 -4.16 22.93 11.53
N LEU A 105 -5.28 22.23 11.78
CA LEU A 105 -6.56 22.49 11.08
C LEU A 105 -7.09 23.91 11.33
N ASP A 106 -7.01 24.40 12.58
CA ASP A 106 -7.39 25.77 12.93
C ASP A 106 -6.49 26.82 12.25
N ALA A 107 -5.20 26.51 12.03
CA ALA A 107 -4.27 27.38 11.33
C ALA A 107 -4.60 27.47 9.82
N LEU A 108 -5.00 26.37 9.18
CA LEU A 108 -5.44 26.37 7.78
C LEU A 108 -6.73 27.17 7.57
N GLU A 109 -7.71 27.02 8.46
CA GLU A 109 -8.93 27.83 8.45
C GLU A 109 -8.61 29.33 8.68
N THR A 110 -7.68 29.63 9.59
CA THR A 110 -7.18 31.00 9.82
C THR A 110 -6.43 31.58 8.61
N ALA A 111 -5.78 30.74 7.81
CA ALA A 111 -5.12 31.13 6.56
C ALA A 111 -6.10 31.34 5.38
N GLY A 112 -7.38 31.02 5.55
CA GLY A 112 -8.43 31.17 4.53
C GLY A 112 -8.89 29.86 3.87
N GLY A 113 -8.43 28.71 4.35
CA GLY A 113 -9.02 27.41 4.00
C GLY A 113 -10.45 27.25 4.53
N ALA A 114 -11.20 26.28 4.01
CA ALA A 114 -12.56 26.03 4.50
C ALA A 114 -12.54 25.31 5.86
N ARG A 115 -13.63 25.47 6.62
CA ARG A 115 -13.80 24.78 7.91
C ARG A 115 -13.94 23.27 7.73
N LEU A 116 -12.88 22.52 8.02
CA LEU A 116 -12.88 21.07 8.01
C LEU A 116 -13.42 20.53 9.35
N ALA A 117 -14.70 20.18 9.36
CA ALA A 117 -15.38 19.55 10.49
C ALA A 117 -16.59 18.69 10.02
N PRO A 118 -16.95 17.63 10.77
CA PRO A 118 -18.21 16.92 10.55
C PRO A 118 -19.44 17.83 10.57
N GLY A 119 -20.41 17.58 9.69
CA GLY A 119 -21.58 18.43 9.48
C GLY A 119 -21.36 19.57 8.47
N ASP A 120 -20.13 20.06 8.32
CA ASP A 120 -19.75 21.11 7.34
C ASP A 120 -19.59 20.54 5.90
N GLY A 121 -20.19 19.40 5.56
CA GLY A 121 -20.01 18.77 4.23
C GLY A 121 -18.61 18.20 3.97
N LEU A 122 -17.82 18.03 5.04
CA LEU A 122 -16.50 17.40 5.05
C LEU A 122 -16.53 16.01 4.38
N VAL A 123 -15.55 15.73 3.53
CA VAL A 123 -15.24 14.40 2.99
C VAL A 123 -13.81 14.02 3.40
N VAL A 124 -13.57 12.76 3.75
CA VAL A 124 -12.24 12.27 4.15
C VAL A 124 -11.79 11.15 3.21
N ALA A 125 -10.68 11.36 2.50
CA ALA A 125 -10.03 10.36 1.67
C ALA A 125 -8.80 9.76 2.38
N LEU A 126 -8.71 8.44 2.45
CA LEU A 126 -7.64 7.71 3.16
C LEU A 126 -6.97 6.71 2.22
N ASP A 127 -5.65 6.76 2.07
CA ASP A 127 -4.92 5.60 1.55
C ASP A 127 -4.93 4.41 2.54
N VAL A 128 -4.63 3.22 2.02
CA VAL A 128 -4.52 1.97 2.76
C VAL A 128 -3.12 1.76 3.34
N ASP A 129 -2.10 1.57 2.50
CA ASP A 129 -0.80 1.01 2.87
C ASP A 129 0.11 2.11 3.43
N GLY A 130 0.77 1.88 4.58
CA GLY A 130 1.56 2.94 5.24
C GLY A 130 0.73 4.05 5.90
N THR A 131 -0.58 4.10 5.64
CA THR A 131 -1.50 5.15 6.11
C THR A 131 -2.48 4.67 7.19
N ILE A 132 -3.34 3.69 6.89
CA ILE A 132 -4.24 3.05 7.88
C ILE A 132 -3.87 1.59 8.18
N LEU A 133 -3.12 0.96 7.27
CA LEU A 133 -2.58 -0.39 7.37
C LEU A 133 -1.06 -0.30 7.61
N ASP A 134 -0.57 -0.92 8.68
CA ASP A 134 0.85 -0.95 9.01
C ASP A 134 1.65 -1.96 8.16
N MET A 135 2.97 -1.92 8.33
CA MET A 135 3.95 -2.77 7.62
C MET A 135 3.88 -4.27 7.94
N ASP A 136 3.05 -4.66 8.90
CA ASP A 136 2.73 -6.06 9.20
C ASP A 136 1.30 -6.40 8.71
N GLY A 137 0.68 -5.59 7.85
CA GLY A 137 -0.67 -5.79 7.37
C GLY A 137 -1.74 -5.72 8.47
N ARG A 138 -1.62 -4.79 9.42
CA ARG A 138 -2.60 -4.59 10.51
C ARG A 138 -3.19 -3.17 10.51
N VAL A 139 -4.49 -3.06 10.81
CA VAL A 139 -5.14 -1.80 11.16
C VAL A 139 -5.24 -1.71 12.69
N SER A 140 -4.97 -0.55 13.27
CA SER A 140 -5.12 -0.37 14.72
C SER A 140 -6.59 -0.24 15.14
N GLU A 141 -6.91 -0.68 16.36
CA GLU A 141 -8.24 -0.46 16.96
C GLU A 141 -8.60 1.03 17.03
N ARG A 142 -7.61 1.92 17.12
CA ARG A 142 -7.85 3.37 17.18
C ARG A 142 -8.19 3.96 15.83
N VAL A 143 -7.53 3.52 14.76
CA VAL A 143 -7.90 3.89 13.37
C VAL A 143 -9.32 3.41 13.06
N MET A 144 -9.64 2.14 13.36
CA MET A 144 -11.00 1.60 13.20
C MET A 144 -12.05 2.38 13.99
N ALA A 145 -11.77 2.70 15.26
CA ALA A 145 -12.68 3.50 16.09
C ALA A 145 -12.87 4.93 15.57
N SER A 146 -11.84 5.55 14.99
CA SER A 146 -11.92 6.93 14.48
C SER A 146 -12.71 7.00 13.17
N ILE A 147 -12.51 6.03 12.26
CA ILE A 147 -13.32 5.88 11.04
C ILE A 147 -14.80 5.60 11.40
N ALA A 148 -15.05 4.76 12.40
CA ALA A 148 -16.40 4.51 12.90
C ALA A 148 -17.05 5.77 13.51
N ARG A 149 -16.30 6.59 14.26
CA ARG A 149 -16.77 7.89 14.78
C ARG A 149 -17.12 8.87 13.67
N LEU A 150 -16.26 9.04 12.66
CA LEU A 150 -16.53 9.94 11.52
C LEU A 150 -17.81 9.54 10.78
N ARG A 151 -18.01 8.26 10.51
CA ARG A 151 -19.25 7.75 9.88
C ARG A 151 -20.49 7.91 10.78
N ALA A 152 -20.33 7.88 12.10
CA ALA A 152 -21.41 8.20 13.04
C ALA A 152 -21.76 9.70 13.10
N HIS A 153 -20.90 10.57 12.58
CA HIS A 153 -21.17 11.99 12.29
C HIS A 153 -21.48 12.23 10.80
N GLU A 154 -21.93 11.19 10.07
CA GLU A 154 -22.34 11.23 8.66
C GLU A 154 -21.26 11.70 7.65
N VAL A 155 -19.99 11.75 8.06
CA VAL A 155 -18.86 12.09 7.17
C VAL A 155 -18.60 10.96 6.19
N PRO A 156 -18.61 11.22 4.86
CA PRO A 156 -18.17 10.25 3.86
C PRO A 156 -16.67 9.98 4.02
N VAL A 157 -16.35 8.75 4.43
CA VAL A 157 -14.98 8.23 4.40
C VAL A 157 -14.81 7.44 3.10
N VAL A 158 -13.85 7.84 2.28
CA VAL A 158 -13.49 7.25 0.99
C VAL A 158 -12.14 6.56 1.15
N ILE A 159 -12.05 5.27 0.80
CA ILE A 159 -10.76 4.56 0.73
C ILE A 159 -10.15 4.82 -0.65
N SER A 160 -8.88 5.20 -0.74
CA SER A 160 -8.26 5.69 -1.98
C SER A 160 -6.87 5.08 -2.19
N THR A 161 -6.78 3.97 -2.94
CA THR A 161 -5.63 3.05 -2.90
C THR A 161 -5.10 2.61 -4.27
N GLY A 162 -3.82 2.24 -4.31
CA GLY A 162 -3.19 1.56 -5.46
C GLY A 162 -3.60 0.09 -5.62
N ARG A 163 -4.23 -0.51 -4.61
CA ARG A 163 -4.73 -1.90 -4.66
C ARG A 163 -5.80 -2.07 -5.75
N GLY A 164 -5.79 -3.25 -6.38
CA GLY A 164 -6.93 -3.74 -7.16
C GLY A 164 -8.13 -4.03 -6.24
N ILE A 165 -9.31 -4.26 -6.83
CA ILE A 165 -10.56 -4.40 -6.06
C ILE A 165 -10.47 -5.56 -5.05
N ALA A 166 -9.94 -6.71 -5.46
CA ALA A 166 -9.90 -7.89 -4.60
C ALA A 166 -8.77 -7.82 -3.54
N ALA A 167 -7.68 -7.10 -3.75
CA ALA A 167 -6.72 -6.75 -2.70
C ALA A 167 -7.25 -5.70 -1.69
N ALA A 168 -8.16 -4.82 -2.11
CA ALA A 168 -8.72 -3.76 -1.26
C ALA A 168 -9.93 -4.22 -0.41
N MET A 169 -10.86 -4.99 -0.99
CA MET A 169 -12.09 -5.42 -0.32
C MET A 169 -11.90 -6.14 1.04
N PRO A 170 -10.84 -6.95 1.28
CA PRO A 170 -10.56 -7.51 2.60
C PRO A 170 -10.31 -6.44 3.67
N VAL A 171 -9.57 -5.37 3.33
CA VAL A 171 -9.27 -4.25 4.25
C VAL A 171 -10.54 -3.47 4.54
N VAL A 172 -11.31 -3.11 3.51
CA VAL A 172 -12.61 -2.41 3.63
C VAL A 172 -13.58 -3.19 4.54
N ARG A 173 -13.68 -4.51 4.36
CA ARG A 173 -14.50 -5.38 5.23
C ARG A 173 -13.95 -5.46 6.66
N HIS A 174 -12.64 -5.45 6.86
CA HIS A 174 -12.02 -5.43 8.19
C HIS A 174 -12.31 -4.13 8.95
N LEU A 175 -12.34 -2.99 8.25
CA LEU A 175 -12.73 -1.67 8.77
C LEU A 175 -14.24 -1.57 9.11
N GLY A 176 -15.05 -2.61 8.85
CA GLY A 176 -16.50 -2.59 9.05
C GLY A 176 -17.25 -1.74 8.02
N LEU A 177 -16.63 -1.44 6.88
CA LEU A 177 -17.23 -0.64 5.81
C LEU A 177 -18.04 -1.54 4.85
N SER A 178 -19.36 -1.49 4.96
CA SER A 178 -20.31 -2.12 4.03
C SER A 178 -20.95 -1.15 3.05
N THR A 179 -20.79 0.15 3.28
CA THR A 179 -21.43 1.26 2.56
C THR A 179 -20.53 2.47 2.56
N GLY A 180 -20.46 3.18 1.43
CA GLY A 180 -19.50 4.26 1.19
C GLY A 180 -18.91 4.16 -0.22
N TRP A 181 -17.73 4.74 -0.41
CA TRP A 181 -17.05 4.79 -1.69
C TRP A 181 -15.59 4.35 -1.57
N MET A 182 -15.05 3.84 -2.68
CA MET A 182 -13.64 3.46 -2.78
C MET A 182 -13.08 3.81 -4.16
N VAL A 183 -11.87 4.34 -4.19
CA VAL A 183 -11.03 4.52 -5.37
C VAL A 183 -9.94 3.44 -5.32
N CYS A 184 -9.83 2.66 -6.38
CA CYS A 184 -8.88 1.56 -6.55
C CYS A 184 -7.95 1.81 -7.75
N ALA A 185 -6.88 1.02 -7.86
CA ALA A 185 -5.90 1.06 -8.93
C ALA A 185 -5.42 2.50 -9.24
N ASN A 186 -5.05 3.24 -8.19
CA ASN A 186 -4.54 4.62 -8.24
C ASN A 186 -5.46 5.64 -8.96
N GLY A 187 -6.77 5.36 -9.05
CA GLY A 187 -7.75 6.23 -9.71
C GLY A 187 -8.51 5.54 -10.85
N ALA A 188 -7.99 4.42 -11.38
CA ALA A 188 -8.56 3.78 -12.57
C ALA A 188 -9.92 3.10 -12.33
N LEU A 189 -10.32 2.90 -11.06
CA LEU A 189 -11.61 2.30 -10.68
C LEU A 189 -12.25 3.08 -9.54
N THR A 190 -13.50 3.53 -9.71
CA THR A 190 -14.32 4.10 -8.62
C THR A 190 -15.49 3.18 -8.32
N LEU A 191 -15.65 2.82 -7.05
CA LEU A 191 -16.59 1.83 -6.55
C LEU A 191 -17.56 2.43 -5.53
N ARG A 192 -18.81 1.99 -5.56
CA ARG A 192 -19.81 2.19 -4.51
C ARG A 192 -19.92 0.90 -3.70
N LEU A 193 -19.70 0.98 -2.39
CA LEU A 193 -19.92 -0.16 -1.49
C LEU A 193 -21.43 -0.30 -1.23
N ASP A 194 -21.96 -1.49 -1.45
CA ASP A 194 -23.39 -1.81 -1.32
C ASP A 194 -23.53 -3.27 -0.86
N PRO A 195 -24.15 -3.54 0.31
CA PRO A 195 -24.22 -4.89 0.85
C PRO A 195 -25.23 -5.79 0.13
N ASP A 196 -26.15 -5.23 -0.66
CA ASP A 196 -27.25 -5.96 -1.30
C ASP A 196 -26.89 -6.50 -2.70
N VAL A 197 -25.73 -6.10 -3.25
CA VAL A 197 -25.24 -6.57 -4.56
C VAL A 197 -24.18 -7.69 -4.45
N PRO A 198 -24.07 -8.60 -5.43
CA PRO A 198 -23.05 -9.65 -5.44
C PRO A 198 -21.62 -9.09 -5.29
N GLY A 199 -20.85 -9.62 -4.34
CA GLY A 199 -19.50 -9.13 -4.02
C GLY A 199 -19.45 -7.99 -2.99
N GLY A 200 -20.56 -7.27 -2.78
CA GLY A 200 -20.65 -6.16 -1.83
C GLY A 200 -20.23 -4.78 -2.39
N TYR A 201 -20.18 -4.63 -3.72
CA TYR A 201 -19.82 -3.39 -4.39
C TYR A 201 -20.37 -3.30 -5.83
N GLU A 202 -20.51 -2.08 -6.32
CA GLU A 202 -20.69 -1.75 -7.74
C GLU A 202 -19.46 -1.00 -8.27
N VAL A 203 -19.01 -1.28 -9.49
CA VAL A 203 -18.08 -0.40 -10.21
C VAL A 203 -18.89 0.71 -10.86
N VAL A 204 -18.62 1.96 -10.49
CA VAL A 204 -19.40 3.15 -10.88
C VAL A 204 -18.66 4.01 -11.91
N ASP A 205 -17.33 3.93 -11.94
CA ASP A 205 -16.50 4.47 -13.02
C ASP A 205 -15.28 3.57 -13.24
N SER A 206 -14.83 3.47 -14.49
CA SER A 206 -13.64 2.70 -14.87
C SER A 206 -12.90 3.40 -16.00
N ARG A 207 -11.60 3.61 -15.81
CA ARG A 207 -10.70 4.25 -16.77
C ARG A 207 -9.73 3.19 -17.30
N THR A 208 -9.78 2.98 -18.60
CA THR A 208 -8.94 2.00 -19.29
C THR A 208 -8.16 2.65 -20.42
N PHE A 209 -6.98 2.13 -20.72
CA PHE A 209 -6.16 2.51 -21.88
C PHE A 209 -5.82 1.28 -22.72
N ASP A 210 -5.41 1.49 -23.98
CA ASP A 210 -4.81 0.42 -24.79
C ASP A 210 -3.38 0.17 -24.26
N PRO A 211 -3.09 -1.00 -23.66
CA PRO A 211 -1.79 -1.27 -23.07
C PRO A 211 -0.69 -1.50 -24.12
N ARG A 212 -1.03 -1.59 -25.41
CA ARG A 212 -0.13 -1.97 -26.50
C ARG A 212 1.19 -1.22 -26.48
N THR A 213 1.17 0.11 -26.58
CA THR A 213 2.39 0.92 -26.70
C THR A 213 3.25 0.83 -25.45
N ALA A 214 2.64 0.74 -24.25
CA ALA A 214 3.37 0.53 -23.01
C ALA A 214 4.05 -0.86 -23.00
N ILE A 215 3.31 -1.94 -23.26
CA ILE A 215 3.84 -3.31 -23.23
C ILE A 215 4.88 -3.53 -24.33
N GLU A 216 4.66 -3.05 -25.56
CA GLU A 216 5.61 -3.20 -26.66
C GLU A 216 6.92 -2.43 -26.41
N THR A 217 6.85 -1.22 -25.84
CA THR A 217 8.05 -0.42 -25.47
C THR A 217 8.80 -1.06 -24.30
N LEU A 218 8.09 -1.41 -23.23
CA LEU A 218 8.67 -2.01 -22.03
C LEU A 218 9.25 -3.40 -22.29
N HIS A 219 8.63 -4.22 -23.15
CA HIS A 219 9.15 -5.54 -23.50
C HIS A 219 10.40 -5.46 -24.38
N ALA A 220 10.52 -4.42 -25.23
CA ALA A 220 11.73 -4.16 -25.99
C ALA A 220 12.92 -3.76 -25.08
N ALA A 221 12.66 -3.04 -23.98
CA ALA A 221 13.68 -2.62 -23.03
C ALA A 221 13.98 -3.66 -21.93
N VAL A 222 13.00 -4.48 -21.55
CA VAL A 222 13.09 -5.53 -20.52
C VAL A 222 12.52 -6.86 -21.08
N PRO A 223 13.26 -7.59 -21.94
CA PRO A 223 12.75 -8.78 -22.62
C PRO A 223 12.35 -9.94 -21.69
N ASP A 224 13.08 -10.13 -20.58
CA ASP A 224 12.81 -11.19 -19.59
C ASP A 224 11.70 -10.83 -18.58
N GLY A 225 11.19 -9.59 -18.66
CA GLY A 225 10.18 -9.01 -17.77
C GLY A 225 8.91 -9.84 -17.67
N ILE A 226 8.34 -9.87 -16.46
CA ILE A 226 7.02 -10.47 -16.21
C ILE A 226 6.00 -9.34 -16.25
N PHE A 227 5.02 -9.47 -17.14
CA PHE A 227 3.96 -8.49 -17.35
C PHE A 227 2.66 -8.99 -16.74
N ALA A 228 1.91 -8.11 -16.10
CA ALA A 228 0.49 -8.31 -15.83
C ALA A 228 -0.35 -7.19 -16.45
N VAL A 229 -1.62 -7.47 -16.72
CA VAL A 229 -2.63 -6.45 -16.95
C VAL A 229 -3.87 -6.73 -16.09
N GLU A 230 -4.39 -5.69 -15.46
CA GLU A 230 -5.60 -5.78 -14.64
C GLU A 230 -6.84 -5.76 -15.55
N ASP A 231 -7.58 -6.86 -15.57
CA ASP A 231 -8.85 -6.98 -16.29
C ASP A 231 -10.00 -6.60 -15.34
N PRO A 232 -10.77 -5.52 -15.59
CA PRO A 232 -11.68 -4.96 -14.60
C PRO A 232 -12.69 -5.95 -14.01
N GLY A 233 -12.50 -6.31 -12.74
CA GLY A 233 -13.32 -7.28 -12.01
C GLY A 233 -12.93 -8.76 -12.18
N ASN A 234 -11.96 -9.08 -13.05
CA ASN A 234 -11.55 -10.44 -13.43
C ASN A 234 -10.14 -10.84 -12.92
N GLY A 235 -9.41 -9.96 -12.22
CA GLY A 235 -8.06 -10.24 -11.74
C GLY A 235 -6.97 -9.86 -12.76
N PHE A 236 -5.84 -10.55 -12.74
CA PHE A 236 -4.70 -10.26 -13.61
C PHE A 236 -4.51 -11.29 -14.72
N LYS A 237 -4.37 -10.82 -15.97
CA LYS A 237 -3.80 -11.62 -17.07
C LYS A 237 -2.29 -11.40 -17.06
N VAL A 238 -1.48 -12.46 -17.07
CA VAL A 238 -0.02 -12.39 -16.87
C VAL A 238 0.77 -13.11 -17.96
N SER A 239 1.97 -12.62 -18.33
CA SER A 239 2.86 -13.31 -19.29
C SER A 239 3.54 -14.54 -18.69
N ARG A 240 3.66 -14.58 -17.36
CA ARG A 240 4.19 -15.66 -16.52
C ARG A 240 3.66 -15.44 -15.11
N LEU A 241 3.56 -16.48 -14.29
CA LEU A 241 3.14 -16.30 -12.89
C LEU A 241 4.13 -15.38 -12.15
N PHE A 242 3.57 -14.43 -11.40
CA PHE A 242 4.28 -13.67 -10.38
C PHE A 242 4.46 -14.55 -9.14
N PRO A 243 5.57 -14.43 -8.39
CA PRO A 243 5.77 -15.15 -7.14
C PRO A 243 4.64 -14.94 -6.11
N ASP A 244 4.48 -15.95 -5.24
CA ASP A 244 3.47 -15.97 -4.18
C ASP A 244 3.55 -14.70 -3.30
N GLY A 245 2.46 -13.93 -3.27
CA GLY A 245 2.33 -12.73 -2.44
C GLY A 245 2.68 -11.41 -3.12
N GLU A 246 3.20 -11.41 -4.36
CA GLU A 246 3.43 -10.17 -5.12
C GLU A 246 2.17 -9.65 -5.84
N LEU A 247 1.26 -10.55 -6.24
CA LEU A 247 -0.11 -10.24 -6.65
C LEU A 247 -1.06 -11.06 -5.76
N ILE A 248 -2.07 -10.41 -5.16
CA ILE A 248 -3.06 -11.09 -4.30
C ILE A 248 -4.18 -11.71 -5.15
N GLU A 249 -4.53 -11.04 -6.24
CA GLU A 249 -5.64 -11.41 -7.12
C GLU A 249 -5.34 -12.63 -8.02
N ASP A 250 -6.40 -13.30 -8.48
CA ASP A 250 -6.29 -14.47 -9.37
C ASP A 250 -5.48 -14.13 -10.64
N GLN A 251 -4.50 -14.98 -10.96
CA GLN A 251 -3.61 -14.83 -12.10
C GLN A 251 -3.95 -15.82 -13.23
N GLN A 252 -4.29 -15.31 -14.42
CA GLN A 252 -4.44 -16.10 -15.64
C GLN A 252 -3.19 -15.94 -16.53
N VAL A 253 -2.40 -17.00 -16.72
CA VAL A 253 -1.28 -16.97 -17.66
C VAL A 253 -1.80 -16.94 -19.10
N VAL A 254 -1.35 -15.96 -19.89
CA VAL A 254 -1.73 -15.73 -21.30
C VAL A 254 -0.52 -15.34 -22.16
N THR A 255 -0.69 -15.29 -23.48
CA THR A 255 0.35 -14.80 -24.39
C THR A 255 0.46 -13.27 -24.38
N MET A 256 1.62 -12.73 -24.78
CA MET A 256 1.82 -11.27 -24.93
C MET A 256 0.75 -10.64 -25.85
N THR A 257 0.32 -11.35 -26.90
CA THR A 257 -0.75 -10.92 -27.82
C THR A 257 -2.10 -10.76 -27.12
N GLU A 258 -2.39 -11.57 -26.10
CA GLU A 258 -3.62 -11.51 -25.32
C GLU A 258 -3.58 -10.40 -24.26
N LEU A 259 -2.41 -10.07 -23.71
CA LEU A 259 -2.24 -8.90 -22.83
C LEU A 259 -2.59 -7.58 -23.55
N VAL A 260 -2.34 -7.50 -24.86
CA VAL A 260 -2.63 -6.33 -25.72
C VAL A 260 -3.91 -6.49 -26.56
N SER A 261 -4.82 -7.38 -26.16
CA SER A 261 -6.05 -7.70 -26.94
C SER A 261 -7.24 -6.79 -26.65
N GLN A 262 -7.23 -6.08 -25.51
CA GLN A 262 -8.31 -5.24 -25.01
C GLN A 262 -7.75 -4.07 -24.18
N PRO A 263 -8.53 -2.99 -23.94
CA PRO A 263 -8.18 -1.98 -22.95
C PRO A 263 -8.16 -2.54 -21.52
N VAL A 264 -7.32 -1.98 -20.66
CA VAL A 264 -7.08 -2.43 -19.27
C VAL A 264 -6.97 -1.24 -18.32
N THR A 265 -7.21 -1.45 -17.01
CA THR A 265 -7.07 -0.37 -16.00
C THR A 265 -5.63 -0.11 -15.60
N ARG A 266 -4.76 -1.13 -15.71
CA ARG A 266 -3.34 -1.07 -15.32
C ARG A 266 -2.52 -2.08 -16.11
N VAL A 267 -1.29 -1.71 -16.45
CA VAL A 267 -0.21 -2.65 -16.81
C VAL A 267 0.78 -2.68 -15.65
N VAL A 268 1.22 -3.87 -15.26
CA VAL A 268 2.32 -4.08 -14.32
C VAL A 268 3.52 -4.65 -15.09
N LEU A 269 4.72 -4.15 -14.79
CA LEU A 269 5.97 -4.81 -15.16
C LEU A 269 6.82 -5.10 -13.92
N ARG A 270 7.25 -6.35 -13.78
CA ARG A 270 8.28 -6.81 -12.86
C ARG A 270 9.55 -7.20 -13.62
N ALA A 271 10.68 -6.60 -13.29
CA ALA A 271 11.98 -6.89 -13.90
C ALA A 271 12.89 -7.71 -12.96
N PRO A 272 12.80 -9.07 -12.96
CA PRO A 272 13.64 -9.91 -12.10
C PRO A 272 15.14 -9.72 -12.39
N GLY A 273 15.93 -9.47 -11.36
CA GLY A 273 17.39 -9.34 -11.46
C GLY A 273 17.90 -8.00 -12.03
N MET A 274 17.01 -7.05 -12.32
CA MET A 274 17.37 -5.66 -12.63
C MET A 274 17.37 -4.84 -11.34
N SER A 275 18.31 -3.90 -11.19
CA SER A 275 18.28 -2.94 -10.07
C SER A 275 17.23 -1.85 -10.31
N VAL A 276 16.75 -1.23 -9.24
CA VAL A 276 15.66 -0.23 -9.32
C VAL A 276 16.13 0.99 -10.12
N GLU A 277 17.33 1.48 -9.84
CA GLU A 277 17.92 2.65 -10.50
C GLU A 277 18.02 2.44 -12.03
N ARG A 278 18.51 1.28 -12.48
CA ARG A 278 18.64 0.98 -13.91
C ARG A 278 17.27 0.80 -14.59
N PHE A 279 16.26 0.40 -13.83
CA PHE A 279 14.89 0.31 -14.29
C PHE A 279 14.24 1.69 -14.41
N SER A 280 14.41 2.58 -13.42
CA SER A 280 13.99 3.98 -13.47
C SER A 280 14.59 4.73 -14.67
N GLU A 281 15.88 4.51 -14.99
CA GLU A 281 16.50 5.03 -16.22
C GLU A 281 15.74 4.59 -17.49
N ILE A 282 15.39 3.30 -17.58
CA ILE A 282 14.67 2.72 -18.72
C ILE A 282 13.23 3.24 -18.81
N VAL A 283 12.56 3.44 -17.68
CA VAL A 283 11.19 3.95 -17.60
C VAL A 283 11.14 5.44 -17.97
N ALA A 284 12.07 6.24 -17.46
CA ALA A 284 12.20 7.65 -17.83
C ALA A 284 12.48 7.82 -19.35
N ASP A 285 13.39 7.02 -19.92
CA ASP A 285 13.67 7.01 -21.37
C ASP A 285 12.48 6.51 -22.21
N SER A 286 11.53 5.76 -21.63
CA SER A 286 10.35 5.23 -22.34
C SER A 286 9.27 6.28 -22.64
N GLY A 287 9.26 7.41 -21.91
CA GLY A 287 8.25 8.46 -22.05
C GLY A 287 6.84 8.08 -21.58
N LEU A 288 6.68 6.99 -20.82
CA LEU A 288 5.39 6.55 -20.28
C LEU A 288 5.01 7.30 -18.99
N HIS A 289 3.75 7.73 -18.88
CA HIS A 289 3.18 8.16 -17.61
C HIS A 289 2.91 6.93 -16.72
N SER A 290 3.66 6.82 -15.62
CA SER A 290 3.68 5.63 -14.78
C SER A 290 4.13 5.96 -13.36
N VAL A 291 3.83 5.07 -12.40
CA VAL A 291 4.28 5.18 -11.01
C VAL A 291 5.24 4.05 -10.71
N GLU A 292 6.47 4.41 -10.35
CA GLU A 292 7.54 3.48 -10.02
C GLU A 292 7.51 3.08 -8.54
N TYR A 293 7.77 1.80 -8.26
CA TYR A 293 7.87 1.26 -6.90
C TYR A 293 9.01 0.25 -6.79
N ALA A 294 9.54 0.09 -5.57
CA ALA A 294 10.52 -0.95 -5.25
C ALA A 294 9.85 -2.06 -4.42
N ILE A 295 9.31 -3.09 -5.08
CA ILE A 295 8.68 -4.23 -4.40
C ILE A 295 9.77 -5.21 -3.96
N GLY A 296 10.16 -5.15 -2.69
CA GLY A 296 11.04 -6.15 -2.06
C GLY A 296 12.35 -6.39 -2.81
N TRP A 297 13.04 -5.32 -3.22
CA TRP A 297 14.26 -5.31 -4.06
C TRP A 297 14.07 -5.72 -5.53
N THR A 298 12.84 -6.00 -5.97
CA THR A 298 12.53 -6.15 -7.39
C THR A 298 12.03 -4.83 -7.98
N ALA A 299 12.55 -4.52 -9.17
CA ALA A 299 12.11 -3.38 -9.96
C ALA A 299 10.69 -3.59 -10.48
N TRP A 300 9.78 -2.68 -10.12
CA TRP A 300 8.34 -2.79 -10.35
C TRP A 300 7.76 -1.48 -10.91
N LEU A 301 6.88 -1.59 -11.91
CA LEU A 301 6.20 -0.47 -12.53
C LEU A 301 4.70 -0.69 -12.59
N ASP A 302 3.92 0.29 -12.14
CA ASP A 302 2.50 0.42 -12.42
C ASP A 302 2.29 1.49 -13.51
N VAL A 303 1.86 1.09 -14.70
CA VAL A 303 1.41 2.02 -15.76
C VAL A 303 -0.10 2.14 -15.70
N ALA A 304 -0.58 3.36 -15.47
CA ALA A 304 -1.99 3.73 -15.40
C ALA A 304 -2.42 4.51 -16.67
N PRO A 305 -3.72 4.77 -16.91
CA PRO A 305 -4.14 5.65 -17.98
C PRO A 305 -3.61 7.08 -17.77
N GLU A 306 -3.26 7.78 -18.85
CA GLU A 306 -2.77 9.16 -18.79
C GLU A 306 -3.75 10.09 -18.05
N GLY A 307 -3.25 10.88 -17.10
CA GLY A 307 -4.04 11.81 -16.30
C GLY A 307 -4.90 11.16 -15.20
N VAL A 308 -4.85 9.83 -15.03
CA VAL A 308 -5.59 9.14 -13.97
C VAL A 308 -4.73 9.00 -12.72
N THR A 309 -5.12 9.76 -11.70
CA THR A 309 -4.57 9.75 -10.34
C THR A 309 -5.68 9.60 -9.30
N LYS A 310 -5.31 9.37 -8.03
CA LYS A 310 -6.27 9.34 -6.91
C LYS A 310 -7.09 10.63 -6.85
N ALA A 311 -6.45 11.79 -7.02
CA ALA A 311 -7.11 13.09 -7.10
C ALA A 311 -8.13 13.18 -8.24
N SER A 312 -7.78 12.70 -9.44
CA SER A 312 -8.68 12.75 -10.60
C SER A 312 -9.98 11.96 -10.38
N ALA A 313 -9.91 10.84 -9.67
CA ALA A 313 -11.07 10.02 -9.32
C ALA A 313 -11.87 10.62 -8.15
N LEU A 314 -11.18 11.20 -7.16
CA LEU A 314 -11.81 11.92 -6.05
C LEU A 314 -12.56 13.17 -6.53
N GLU A 315 -12.00 13.96 -7.46
CA GLU A 315 -12.68 15.10 -8.09
C GLU A 315 -14.01 14.69 -8.75
N VAL A 316 -13.98 13.64 -9.59
CA VAL A 316 -15.18 13.09 -10.26
C VAL A 316 -16.19 12.53 -9.24
N LEU A 317 -15.71 11.94 -8.15
CA LEU A 317 -16.55 11.44 -7.07
C LEU A 317 -17.20 12.56 -6.25
N LEU A 318 -16.45 13.58 -5.82
CA LEU A 318 -16.99 14.70 -5.06
C LEU A 318 -18.00 15.51 -5.89
N ALA A 319 -17.73 15.72 -7.18
CA ALA A 319 -18.69 16.31 -8.11
C ALA A 319 -19.99 15.48 -8.22
N ARG A 320 -19.91 14.14 -8.19
CA ARG A 320 -21.08 13.24 -8.13
C ARG A 320 -21.82 13.31 -6.78
N LEU A 321 -21.11 13.58 -5.69
CA LEU A 321 -21.67 13.73 -4.34
C LEU A 321 -22.24 15.14 -4.07
N GLY A 322 -21.92 16.12 -4.91
CA GLY A 322 -22.22 17.54 -4.65
C GLY A 322 -21.36 18.14 -3.53
N ALA A 323 -20.19 17.56 -3.29
CA ALA A 323 -19.23 17.99 -2.27
C ALA A 323 -18.15 18.91 -2.88
N ASP A 324 -17.59 19.77 -2.04
CA ASP A 324 -16.59 20.78 -2.40
C ASP A 324 -15.17 20.22 -2.10
N PRO A 325 -14.24 20.16 -3.07
CA PRO A 325 -12.84 19.77 -2.83
C PRO A 325 -12.14 20.59 -1.73
N ALA A 326 -12.49 21.87 -1.57
CA ALA A 326 -11.98 22.69 -0.47
C ALA A 326 -12.45 22.21 0.92
N ARG A 327 -13.43 21.29 0.97
CA ARG A 327 -13.89 20.59 2.18
C ARG A 327 -13.49 19.11 2.20
N ALA A 328 -12.59 18.68 1.32
CA ALA A 328 -11.92 17.39 1.41
C ALA A 328 -10.73 17.46 2.38
N LEU A 329 -10.47 16.37 3.10
CA LEU A 329 -9.18 16.09 3.74
C LEU A 329 -8.64 14.78 3.17
N ALA A 330 -7.40 14.76 2.72
CA ALA A 330 -6.73 13.57 2.21
C ALA A 330 -5.57 13.15 3.13
N VAL A 331 -5.44 11.86 3.40
CA VAL A 331 -4.31 11.29 4.16
C VAL A 331 -3.59 10.23 3.33
N GLY A 332 -2.26 10.33 3.24
CA GLY A 332 -1.39 9.39 2.52
C GLY A 332 0.07 9.42 2.97
N ASP A 333 0.90 8.57 2.35
CA ASP A 333 2.35 8.49 2.60
C ASP A 333 3.22 8.20 1.35
N GLY A 334 2.60 7.79 0.24
CA GLY A 334 3.27 7.37 -0.98
C GLY A 334 3.36 8.45 -2.08
N SER A 335 4.08 8.11 -3.15
CA SER A 335 4.21 8.94 -4.36
C SER A 335 2.87 9.22 -5.05
N ASN A 336 2.02 8.20 -5.11
CA ASN A 336 0.65 8.20 -5.65
C ASN A 336 -0.39 8.90 -4.77
N ASP A 337 0.00 9.40 -3.59
CA ASP A 337 -0.85 10.22 -2.74
C ASP A 337 -0.66 11.71 -2.97
N VAL A 338 0.49 12.13 -3.56
CA VAL A 338 0.88 13.53 -3.68
C VAL A 338 -0.20 14.35 -4.38
N GLU A 339 -0.77 13.88 -5.49
CA GLU A 339 -1.81 14.64 -6.18
C GLU A 339 -3.09 14.78 -5.36
N MET A 340 -3.46 13.80 -4.53
CA MET A 340 -4.67 13.92 -3.69
C MET A 340 -4.43 14.73 -2.42
N ILE A 341 -3.18 14.75 -1.93
CA ILE A 341 -2.72 15.59 -0.83
C ILE A 341 -2.69 17.06 -1.28
N GLU A 342 -2.13 17.37 -2.45
CA GLU A 342 -2.09 18.74 -3.02
C GLU A 342 -3.45 19.25 -3.55
N TRP A 343 -4.41 18.35 -3.82
CA TRP A 343 -5.76 18.69 -4.31
C TRP A 343 -6.78 18.97 -3.19
N ALA A 344 -6.63 18.34 -2.02
CA ALA A 344 -7.60 18.44 -0.94
C ALA A 344 -7.55 19.79 -0.20
N GLY A 345 -8.67 20.20 0.39
CA GLY A 345 -8.74 21.37 1.27
C GLY A 345 -7.85 21.30 2.54
N ALA A 346 -7.39 20.10 2.89
CA ALA A 346 -6.13 19.91 3.62
C ALA A 346 -5.46 18.58 3.20
N GLY A 347 -4.19 18.66 2.83
CA GLY A 347 -3.32 17.52 2.56
C GLY A 347 -2.57 17.07 3.81
N VAL A 348 -2.68 15.79 4.16
CA VAL A 348 -2.07 15.22 5.37
C VAL A 348 -1.09 14.11 5.00
N VAL A 349 0.17 14.27 5.40
CA VAL A 349 1.23 13.29 5.15
C VAL A 349 1.56 12.53 6.43
N MET A 350 1.68 11.21 6.34
CA MET A 350 2.09 10.35 7.44
C MET A 350 3.59 10.49 7.76
N GLY A 351 3.96 10.38 9.03
CA GLY A 351 5.35 10.56 9.47
C GLY A 351 6.34 9.52 8.92
N SER A 352 5.84 8.40 8.38
CA SER A 352 6.61 7.37 7.67
C SER A 352 7.07 7.79 6.27
N ALA A 353 6.38 8.75 5.64
CA ALA A 353 6.61 9.11 4.24
C ALA A 353 8.04 9.61 3.95
N PRO A 354 8.58 9.42 2.73
CA PRO A 354 9.82 10.04 2.30
C PRO A 354 9.78 11.56 2.41
N GLN A 355 10.94 12.20 2.63
CA GLN A 355 11.01 13.65 2.84
C GLN A 355 10.32 14.45 1.73
N TRP A 356 10.53 14.10 0.46
CA TRP A 356 9.97 14.82 -0.68
C TRP A 356 8.44 14.73 -0.79
N VAL A 357 7.81 13.73 -0.13
CA VAL A 357 6.34 13.60 0.01
C VAL A 357 5.88 14.42 1.22
N ARG A 358 6.62 14.38 2.34
CA ARG A 358 6.36 15.24 3.52
C ARG A 358 6.39 16.73 3.19
N ASP A 359 7.18 17.12 2.20
CA ASP A 359 7.28 18.50 1.71
C ASP A 359 6.06 18.95 0.86
N ARG A 360 5.03 18.10 0.66
CA ARG A 360 3.83 18.40 -0.16
C ARG A 360 2.51 18.56 0.60
N GLY A 361 2.47 18.20 1.89
CA GLY A 361 1.25 18.29 2.70
C GLY A 361 1.21 19.50 3.61
N ASP A 362 0.01 19.99 3.91
CA ASP A 362 -0.24 21.01 4.92
C ASP A 362 0.07 20.53 6.34
N ILE A 363 -0.20 19.25 6.61
CA ILE A 363 -0.11 18.66 7.96
C ILE A 363 0.76 17.40 7.94
N LEU A 364 1.89 17.45 8.64
CA LEU A 364 2.70 16.25 8.92
C LEU A 364 2.22 15.59 10.23
N THR A 365 1.69 14.38 10.14
CA THR A 365 1.31 13.58 11.32
C THR A 365 2.36 12.53 11.68
N GLU A 366 2.13 11.76 12.76
CA GLU A 366 3.01 10.66 13.17
C GLU A 366 2.94 9.46 12.19
N PRO A 367 3.89 8.50 12.21
CA PRO A 367 3.81 7.29 11.39
C PRO A 367 2.61 6.39 11.76
N VAL A 368 2.25 5.46 10.87
CA VAL A 368 1.12 4.53 11.06
C VAL A 368 1.19 3.73 12.36
N TRP A 369 2.37 3.24 12.75
CA TRP A 369 2.60 2.52 14.01
C TRP A 369 2.54 3.39 15.29
N ARG A 370 2.22 4.67 15.16
CA ARG A 370 1.94 5.62 16.26
C ARG A 370 0.54 6.24 16.15
N ASP A 371 -0.35 5.64 15.35
CA ASP A 371 -1.75 6.06 15.15
C ASP A 371 -1.90 7.48 14.55
N GLY A 372 -0.93 7.94 13.75
CA GLY A 372 -0.92 9.30 13.21
C GLY A 372 -2.14 9.68 12.37
N CYS A 373 -2.66 8.75 11.55
CA CYS A 373 -3.93 8.94 10.85
C CYS A 373 -5.09 9.10 11.84
N ALA A 374 -5.23 8.21 12.83
CA ALA A 374 -6.32 8.26 13.80
C ALA A 374 -6.38 9.59 14.56
N ALA A 375 -5.22 10.17 14.90
CA ALA A 375 -5.16 11.45 15.61
C ALA A 375 -5.70 12.63 14.79
N VAL A 376 -5.56 12.58 13.46
CA VAL A 376 -6.14 13.57 12.53
C VAL A 376 -7.65 13.39 12.43
N LEU A 377 -8.12 12.13 12.36
CA LEU A 377 -9.55 11.82 12.32
C LEU A 377 -10.25 12.23 13.63
N ASP A 378 -9.61 12.03 14.78
CA ASP A 378 -10.12 12.46 16.08
C ASP A 378 -10.07 13.99 16.25
N ALA A 379 -9.07 14.68 15.69
CA ALA A 379 -9.02 16.13 15.67
C ALA A 379 -10.24 16.75 14.94
N LEU A 380 -10.61 16.19 13.78
CA LEU A 380 -11.84 16.58 13.06
C LEU A 380 -13.10 16.41 13.93
N ILE A 381 -13.18 15.33 14.73
CA ILE A 381 -14.33 15.04 15.60
C ILE A 381 -14.40 16.00 16.81
N GLU A 382 -13.27 16.32 17.43
CA GLU A 382 -13.26 17.25 18.57
C GLU A 382 -13.58 18.71 18.15
N ARG A 383 -13.35 19.10 16.88
CA ARG A 383 -13.84 20.37 16.28
C ARG A 383 -15.38 20.46 16.15
N VAL A 384 -16.12 19.39 16.47
CA VAL A 384 -17.60 19.41 16.66
C VAL A 384 -17.98 19.69 18.12
N ARG A 385 -17.13 19.28 19.07
CA ARG A 385 -17.38 19.35 20.51
C ARG A 385 -16.97 20.70 21.11
N HIS A 386 -16.04 21.38 20.43
CA HIS A 386 -15.57 22.72 20.74
C HIS A 386 -15.80 23.62 19.50
N PRO A 387 -17.06 24.02 19.21
CA PRO A 387 -17.43 24.86 18.08
C PRO A 387 -17.17 26.36 18.31
#